data_AF-A0A495VDD1-F1
#
_entry.id   AF-A0A495VDD1-F1
#
_cell.length_a   1.000
_cell.length_b   1.000
_cell.length_c   1.000
_cell.angle_alpha   90.00
_cell.angle_beta   90.00
_cell.angle_gamma   90.00
#
_symmetry.space_group_name_H-M   'P 1'
#
loop_
_entity.id
_entity.type
_entity.pdbx_description
1 polymer ?
#
loop_
_entity_poly.entity_id
_entity_poly.type
_entity_poly.pdbx_seq_one_letter_code
_entity_poly.pdbx_strand_id
1 'polypeptide(L)'
;MRIILILIVAAWGIIALLTFATTSSKSLDAKLTAAYLLAWPVIAIALFLNEPVPLWLAVPTLFGFLPWFLAGPHLYAIVRDPSRSRPDEIIGIPRAYWKWGGIGSILLGLAFDGFV
;
A
#
# COMPACT_ATOMS: atom_id res chain seq x y z
N MET A 1 14.52 -21.82 -8.69
CA MET A 1 13.30 -21.09 -8.26
C MET A 1 13.56 -20.17 -7.06
N ARG A 2 14.06 -20.68 -5.92
CA ARG A 2 14.30 -19.87 -4.70
C ARG A 2 15.18 -18.62 -4.91
N ILE A 3 16.32 -18.76 -5.58
CA ILE A 3 17.23 -17.63 -5.86
C ILE A 3 16.56 -16.55 -6.72
N ILE A 4 15.77 -16.96 -7.72
CA ILE A 4 15.05 -16.03 -8.60
C ILE A 4 14.05 -15.20 -7.78
N LEU A 5 13.29 -15.85 -6.90
CA LEU A 5 12.33 -15.16 -6.02
C LEU A 5 13.03 -14.17 -5.07
N ILE A 6 14.16 -14.57 -4.49
CA ILE A 6 14.97 -13.69 -3.63
C ILE A 6 15.43 -12.46 -4.42
N LEU A 7 15.92 -12.64 -5.64
CA LEU A 7 16.36 -11.53 -6.49
C LEU A 7 15.21 -10.61 -6.88
N ILE A 8 14.02 -11.14 -7.18
CA ILE A 8 12.83 -10.34 -7.48
C ILE A 8 12.44 -9.49 -6.27
N VAL A 9 12.35 -10.10 -5.08
CA VAL A 9 11.99 -9.39 -3.84
C VAL A 9 13.04 -8.34 -3.47
N ALA A 10 14.33 -8.68 -3.58
CA ALA A 10 15.41 -7.74 -3.30
C ALA A 10 15.41 -6.56 -4.29
N ALA A 11 15.26 -6.83 -5.59
CA ALA A 11 15.17 -5.78 -6.61
C ALA A 11 13.96 -4.87 -6.35
N TRP A 12 12.80 -5.46 -6.03
CA TRP A 12 11.61 -4.71 -5.68
C TRP A 12 11.85 -3.80 -4.45
N GLY A 13 12.42 -4.35 -3.37
CA GLY A 13 12.70 -3.58 -2.15
C GLY A 13 13.67 -2.43 -2.37
N ILE A 14 14.72 -2.66 -3.16
CA ILE A 14 15.67 -1.61 -3.56
C ILE A 14 14.95 -0.52 -4.36
N ILE A 15 14.14 -0.89 -5.35
CA ILE A 15 13.39 0.07 -6.17
C ILE A 15 12.42 0.87 -5.31
N ALA A 16 11.71 0.24 -4.36
CA ALA A 16 10.79 0.93 -3.45
C ALA A 16 11.53 1.95 -2.57
N LEU A 17 12.67 1.57 -1.99
CA LEU A 17 13.51 2.48 -1.19
C LEU A 17 14.05 3.65 -2.01
N LEU A 18 14.57 3.39 -3.21
CA LEU A 18 15.04 4.43 -4.12
C LEU A 18 13.90 5.36 -4.53
N THR A 19 12.73 4.81 -4.83
CA THR A 19 11.52 5.58 -5.18
C THR A 19 11.12 6.50 -4.04
N PHE A 20 11.08 6.00 -2.80
CA PHE A 20 10.80 6.80 -1.61
C PHE A 20 11.83 7.92 -1.39
N ALA A 21 13.12 7.60 -1.48
CA ALA A 21 14.19 8.58 -1.32
C ALA A 21 14.14 9.69 -2.39
N THR A 22 13.91 9.33 -3.65
CA THR A 22 13.91 10.26 -4.79
C THR A 22 12.64 11.11 -4.90
N THR A 23 11.54 10.71 -4.27
CA THR A 23 10.29 11.50 -4.19
C THR A 23 10.20 12.39 -2.95
N SER A 24 11.19 12.36 -2.06
CA SER A 24 11.23 13.16 -0.82
C SER A 24 11.15 14.69 -1.04
N SER A 25 11.55 15.18 -2.22
CA SER A 25 11.46 16.59 -2.62
C SER A 25 10.26 16.92 -3.54
N LYS A 26 9.39 15.94 -3.82
CA LYS A 26 8.23 16.08 -4.72
C LYS A 26 6.95 16.49 -3.97
N SER A 27 5.81 16.51 -4.66
CA SER A 27 4.50 16.83 -4.08
C SER A 27 4.13 15.89 -2.92
N LEU A 28 3.22 16.31 -2.05
CA LEU A 28 2.75 15.48 -0.93
C LEU A 28 2.15 14.15 -1.42
N ASP A 29 1.37 14.17 -2.50
CA ASP A 29 0.78 12.97 -3.10
C ASP A 29 1.84 11.98 -3.59
N ALA A 30 2.93 12.48 -4.21
CA ALA A 30 4.05 11.64 -4.61
C ALA A 30 4.76 11.00 -3.41
N LYS A 31 4.95 11.76 -2.33
CA LYS A 31 5.54 11.24 -1.08
C LYS A 31 4.66 10.17 -0.45
N LEU A 32 3.36 10.40 -0.34
CA LEU A 32 2.41 9.45 0.25
C LEU A 32 2.34 8.17 -0.60
N THR A 33 2.32 8.30 -1.93
CA THR A 33 2.29 7.16 -2.84
C THR A 33 3.58 6.33 -2.74
N ALA A 34 4.74 6.96 -2.71
CA ALA A 34 6.01 6.26 -2.54
C ALA A 34 6.15 5.63 -1.15
N ALA A 35 5.68 6.33 -0.10
CA ALA A 35 5.62 5.79 1.25
C ALA A 35 4.74 4.54 1.30
N TYR A 36 3.60 4.57 0.62
CA TYR A 36 2.66 3.45 0.59
C TYR A 36 3.22 2.24 -0.17
N LEU A 37 3.91 2.46 -1.30
CA LEU A 37 4.63 1.42 -2.04
C LEU A 37 5.63 0.68 -1.14
N LEU A 38 6.34 1.40 -0.27
CA LEU A 38 7.30 0.82 0.67
C LEU A 38 6.62 0.18 1.89
N ALA A 39 5.67 0.88 2.51
CA ALA A 39 5.11 0.52 3.81
C ALA A 39 4.18 -0.70 3.73
N TRP A 40 3.35 -0.82 2.69
CA TRP A 40 2.37 -1.90 2.63
C TRP A 40 3.02 -3.30 2.65
N PRO A 41 4.07 -3.60 1.87
CA PRO A 41 4.77 -4.88 1.95
C PRO A 41 5.46 -5.13 3.29
N VAL A 42 6.01 -4.10 3.92
CA VAL A 42 6.60 -4.21 5.27
C VAL A 42 5.53 -4.62 6.28
N ILE A 43 4.36 -3.99 6.23
CA ILE A 43 3.22 -4.35 7.08
C ILE A 43 2.76 -5.77 6.78
N ALA A 44 2.57 -6.14 5.51
CA ALA A 44 2.13 -7.48 5.12
C ALA A 44 3.09 -8.57 5.60
N ILE A 45 4.40 -8.37 5.44
CA ILE A 45 5.44 -9.29 5.95
C ILE A 45 5.43 -9.33 7.48
N ALA A 46 5.33 -8.19 8.15
CA ALA A 46 5.27 -8.14 9.61
C ALA A 46 4.07 -8.94 10.15
N LEU A 47 2.89 -8.80 9.54
CA LEU A 47 1.72 -9.60 9.92
C LEU A 47 1.95 -11.09 9.68
N PHE A 48 2.47 -11.48 8.50
CA PHE A 48 2.77 -12.87 8.19
C PHE A 48 3.76 -13.51 9.17
N LEU A 49 4.75 -12.75 9.65
CA LEU A 49 5.74 -13.25 10.61
C LEU A 49 5.21 -13.32 12.06
N ASN A 50 4.08 -12.68 12.37
CA ASN A 50 3.50 -12.60 13.71
C ASN A 50 2.15 -13.35 13.81
N GLU A 51 2.00 -14.45 13.07
CA GLU A 51 0.81 -15.31 13.20
C GLU A 51 0.70 -15.92 14.61
N PRO A 52 -0.53 -16.02 15.19
CA PRO A 52 -1.81 -15.68 14.58
C PRO A 52 -2.12 -14.17 14.59
N VAL A 53 -2.67 -13.66 13.49
CA VAL A 53 -3.05 -12.25 13.33
C VAL A 53 -4.57 -12.10 13.43
N PRO A 54 -5.11 -11.18 14.25
CA PRO A 54 -6.55 -10.92 14.31
C PRO A 54 -7.13 -10.52 12.94
N LEU A 55 -8.32 -11.01 12.59
CA LEU A 55 -8.88 -10.77 11.25
C LEU A 55 -9.25 -9.30 11.03
N TRP A 56 -9.61 -8.57 12.09
CA TRP A 56 -9.83 -7.12 12.01
C TRP A 56 -8.57 -6.34 11.56
N LEU A 57 -7.38 -6.94 11.63
CA LEU A 57 -6.11 -6.36 11.16
C LEU A 57 -5.66 -6.98 9.82
N ALA A 58 -5.83 -8.30 9.66
CA ALA A 58 -5.45 -9.02 8.45
C ALA A 58 -6.30 -8.59 7.23
N VAL A 59 -7.62 -8.47 7.41
CA VAL A 59 -8.55 -8.15 6.32
C VAL A 59 -8.27 -6.78 5.72
N PRO A 60 -8.20 -5.67 6.49
CA PRO A 60 -7.83 -4.36 5.92
C PRO A 60 -6.47 -4.36 5.21
N THR A 61 -5.49 -5.10 5.73
CA THR A 61 -4.16 -5.18 5.12
C THR A 61 -4.23 -5.86 3.75
N LEU A 62 -5.01 -6.94 3.61
CA LEU A 62 -5.26 -7.60 2.33
C LEU A 62 -5.95 -6.66 1.33
N PHE A 63 -6.97 -5.91 1.77
CA PHE A 63 -7.63 -4.90 0.92
C PHE A 63 -6.66 -3.79 0.45
N GLY A 64 -5.67 -3.45 1.27
CA GLY A 64 -4.60 -2.52 0.91
C GLY A 64 -3.74 -2.95 -0.29
N PHE A 65 -3.74 -4.24 -0.65
CA PHE A 65 -3.00 -4.74 -1.81
C PHE A 65 -3.43 -4.06 -3.11
N LEU A 66 -4.74 -3.85 -3.32
CA LEU A 66 -5.23 -3.31 -4.59
C LEU A 66 -4.77 -1.85 -4.81
N PRO A 67 -4.92 -0.93 -3.84
CA PRO A 67 -4.29 0.39 -3.95
C PRO A 67 -2.76 0.31 -4.11
N TRP A 68 -2.09 -0.67 -3.49
CA TRP A 68 -0.63 -0.78 -3.57
C TRP A 68 -0.19 -1.16 -4.98
N PHE A 69 -0.92 -2.10 -5.60
CA PHE A 69 -0.72 -2.50 -6.99
C PHE A 69 -0.90 -1.32 -7.96
N LEU A 70 -1.84 -0.42 -7.68
CA LEU A 70 -2.13 0.77 -8.50
C LEU A 70 -1.23 1.98 -8.19
N ALA A 71 -0.50 1.96 -7.07
CA ALA A 71 0.32 3.09 -6.63
C ALA A 71 1.50 3.39 -7.57
N GLY A 72 2.08 2.37 -8.22
CA GLY A 72 3.18 2.56 -9.19
C GLY A 72 2.78 3.41 -10.40
N PRO A 73 1.72 3.02 -11.15
CA PRO A 73 1.19 3.83 -12.26
C PRO A 73 0.78 5.25 -11.83
N HIS A 74 0.14 5.40 -10.67
CA HIS A 74 -0.22 6.72 -10.13
C HIS A 74 1.03 7.59 -9.89
N LEU A 75 2.03 7.04 -9.19
CA LEU A 75 3.28 7.74 -8.91
C LEU A 75 3.98 8.19 -10.20
N TYR A 76 4.05 7.31 -11.20
CA TYR A 76 4.62 7.64 -12.49
C TYR A 76 3.90 8.82 -13.15
N ALA A 77 2.55 8.83 -13.10
CA ALA A 77 1.75 9.89 -13.68
C ALA A 77 2.00 11.25 -13.01
N ILE A 78 1.99 11.32 -11.68
CA ILE A 78 2.15 12.59 -10.95
C ILE A 78 3.59 13.09 -10.87
N VAL A 79 4.59 12.20 -10.96
CA VAL A 79 6.00 12.59 -11.07
C VAL A 79 6.28 13.22 -12.43
N ARG A 80 5.65 12.71 -13.50
CA ARG A 80 5.78 13.25 -14.85
C ARG A 80 4.99 14.55 -15.04
N ASP A 81 3.79 14.62 -14.46
CA ASP A 81 2.90 15.77 -14.55
C ASP A 81 2.21 16.02 -13.19
N PRO A 82 2.72 16.96 -12.38
CA PRO A 82 2.18 17.25 -11.06
C PRO A 82 0.72 17.71 -11.05
N SER A 83 0.20 18.23 -12.18
CA SER A 83 -1.20 18.67 -12.28
C SER A 83 -2.21 17.51 -12.22
N ARG A 84 -1.73 16.26 -12.38
CA ARG A 84 -2.56 15.06 -12.25
C ARG A 84 -2.91 14.70 -10.81
N SER A 85 -2.25 15.31 -9.83
CA SER A 85 -2.63 15.13 -8.43
C SER A 85 -3.96 15.81 -8.16
N ARG A 86 -4.87 15.11 -7.49
CA ARG A 86 -6.22 15.59 -7.18
C ARG A 86 -6.39 15.76 -5.67
N PRO A 87 -6.99 16.87 -5.22
CA PRO A 87 -7.11 17.17 -3.80
C PRO A 87 -8.02 16.17 -3.07
N ASP A 88 -9.03 15.60 -3.72
CA ASP A 88 -10.00 14.66 -3.13
C ASP A 88 -9.57 13.18 -3.23
N GLU A 89 -8.37 12.93 -3.72
CA GLU A 89 -7.76 11.60 -3.82
C GLU A 89 -6.58 11.44 -2.85
N ILE A 90 -6.32 10.21 -2.47
CA ILE A 90 -5.10 9.78 -1.76
C ILE A 90 -4.53 8.64 -2.59
N ILE A 91 -3.32 8.81 -3.12
CA ILE A 91 -2.63 7.77 -3.90
C ILE A 91 -3.48 7.34 -5.13
N GLY A 92 -4.13 8.32 -5.77
CA GLY A 92 -4.96 8.10 -6.96
C GLY A 92 -6.29 7.41 -6.69
N ILE A 93 -6.67 7.25 -5.42
CA ILE A 93 -7.94 6.65 -5.00
C ILE A 93 -8.77 7.70 -4.23
N PRO A 94 -10.07 7.89 -4.54
CA PRO A 94 -10.91 8.84 -3.83
C PRO A 94 -10.88 8.64 -2.31
N ARG A 95 -10.77 9.73 -1.54
CA ARG A 95 -10.76 9.69 -0.06
C ARG A 95 -11.95 8.93 0.53
N ALA A 96 -13.12 9.04 -0.11
CA ALA A 96 -14.32 8.32 0.31
C ALA A 96 -14.13 6.80 0.28
N TYR A 97 -13.39 6.27 -0.71
CA TYR A 97 -13.14 4.84 -0.85
C TYR A 97 -12.16 4.35 0.21
N TRP A 98 -11.14 5.15 0.55
CA TRP A 98 -10.27 4.86 1.69
C TRP A 98 -11.05 4.80 3.00
N LYS A 99 -11.92 5.78 3.24
CA LYS A 99 -12.72 5.86 4.47
C LYS A 99 -13.68 4.68 4.60
N TRP A 100 -14.55 4.49 3.61
CA TRP A 100 -15.59 3.47 3.67
C TRP A 100 -15.06 2.07 3.44
N GLY A 101 -14.06 1.90 2.57
CA GLY A 101 -13.36 0.63 2.38
C GLY A 101 -12.59 0.22 3.63
N GLY A 102 -11.90 1.16 4.29
CA GLY A 102 -11.21 0.92 5.55
C GLY A 102 -12.17 0.48 6.65
N ILE A 103 -13.22 1.26 6.92
CA ILE A 103 -14.26 0.92 7.90
C ILE A 103 -14.88 -0.45 7.58
N GLY A 104 -15.30 -0.66 6.32
CA GLY A 104 -15.92 -1.91 5.89
C GLY A 104 -15.01 -3.12 6.08
N SER A 105 -13.72 -2.99 5.77
CA SER A 105 -12.75 -4.08 5.93
C SER A 105 -12.49 -4.44 7.40
N ILE A 106 -12.46 -3.45 8.30
CA ILE A 106 -12.32 -3.70 9.75
C ILE A 106 -13.57 -4.39 10.28
N LEU A 107 -14.76 -3.87 9.95
CA LEU A 107 -16.03 -4.47 10.36
C LEU A 107 -16.18 -5.91 9.84
N LEU A 108 -15.74 -6.16 8.60
CA LEU A 108 -15.72 -7.50 8.03
C LEU A 108 -14.78 -8.43 8.79
N GLY A 109 -13.58 -7.97 9.14
CA GLY A 109 -12.65 -8.74 9.96
C GLY A 109 -13.20 -9.03 11.35
N LEU A 110 -13.80 -8.04 12.03
CA LEU A 110 -14.46 -8.24 13.33
C LEU A 110 -15.64 -9.22 13.24
N ALA A 111 -16.43 -9.16 12.17
CA ALA A 111 -17.51 -10.10 11.94
C ALA A 111 -16.97 -11.52 11.81
N PHE A 112 -15.91 -11.72 11.02
CA PHE A 112 -15.28 -13.04 10.86
C PHE A 112 -14.59 -13.55 12.12
N ASP A 113 -13.96 -12.69 12.92
CA ASP A 113 -13.42 -13.06 14.24
C ASP A 113 -14.53 -13.61 15.17
N GLY A 114 -15.78 -13.18 15.00
CA GLY A 114 -16.93 -13.73 15.74
C GLY A 114 -17.41 -15.11 15.27
N PHE A 115 -16.91 -15.61 14.13
CA PHE A 115 -17.29 -16.90 13.53
C PHE A 115 -16.16 -17.96 13.56
N VAL A 116 -14.94 -17.59 13.98
CA VAL A 116 -13.76 -18.47 14.10
C VAL A 116 -13.48 -18.73 15.58
#